data_AF-A0A4Q7FXH9-F1
#
_entry.id   AF-A0A4Q7FXH9-F1
#
_cell.length_a   1.000
_cell.length_b   1.000
_cell.length_c   1.000
_cell.angle_alpha   90.00
_cell.angle_beta   90.00
_cell.angle_gamma   90.00
#
_symmetry.space_group_name_H-M   'P 1'
#
loop_
_entity.id
_entity.type
_entity.pdbx_description
1 polymer ?
#
loop_
_entity_poly.entity_id
_entity_poly.type
_entity_poly.pdbx_seq_one_letter_code
_entity_poly.pdbx_strand_id
1 'polypeptide(L)' 'MGTVSTTESGQTITFSLAVGPARQACRLRTTFRTQNQALSYLHRHRTEFEHIARARLARGELEDGVVQLVML' A
#
# COMPACT_ATOMS: atom_id res chain seq x y z
N MET A 1 -17.62 -6.84 -22.00
CA MET A 1 -16.98 -7.97 -21.28
C MET A 1 -16.21 -7.37 -20.13
N GLY A 2 -16.85 -7.28 -18.96
CA GLY A 2 -16.31 -6.58 -17.79
C GLY A 2 -15.46 -7.52 -16.95
N THR A 3 -14.22 -7.15 -16.67
CA THR A 3 -13.44 -7.78 -15.61
C THR A 3 -13.70 -7.00 -14.32
N VAL A 4 -14.77 -7.36 -13.61
CA VAL A 4 -14.93 -6.98 -12.21
C VAL A 4 -13.95 -7.83 -11.41
N SER A 5 -12.79 -7.25 -11.10
CA SER A 5 -11.85 -7.84 -10.16
C SER A 5 -12.44 -7.72 -8.76
N THR A 6 -13.02 -8.81 -8.28
CA THR A 6 -13.50 -9.01 -6.90
C THR A 6 -12.37 -8.66 -5.92
N THR A 7 -12.35 -7.41 -5.46
CA THR A 7 -11.48 -6.98 -4.36
C THR A 7 -12.42 -6.62 -3.23
N GLU A 8 -12.46 -7.50 -2.24
CA GLU A 8 -13.42 -7.59 -1.15
C GLU A 8 -13.63 -6.27 -0.40
N SER A 9 -14.61 -5.46 -0.82
CA SER A 9 -15.28 -4.35 -0.12
C SER A 9 -14.43 -3.24 0.55
N GLY A 10 -13.11 -3.35 0.53
CA GLY A 10 -12.18 -2.53 1.26
C GLY A 10 -11.42 -1.55 0.37
N GLN A 11 -11.07 -0.41 0.94
CA GLN A 11 -10.41 0.67 0.21
C GLN A 11 -8.93 0.37 0.02
N THR A 12 -8.45 0.66 -1.19
CA THR A 12 -7.03 0.61 -1.51
C THR A 12 -6.52 2.03 -1.66
N ILE A 13 -5.40 2.33 -0.99
CA ILE A 13 -4.79 3.66 -1.01
C ILE A 13 -3.34 3.58 -1.44
N THR A 14 -2.85 4.64 -2.07
CA THR A 14 -1.45 4.76 -2.50
C THR A 14 -0.70 5.77 -1.66
N PHE A 15 0.56 5.49 -1.38
CA PHE A 15 1.46 6.43 -0.71
C PHE A 15 2.88 6.30 -1.27
N SER A 16 3.72 7.30 -0.97
CA SER A 16 5.13 7.28 -1.38
C SER A 16 6.05 6.95 -0.20
N LEU A 17 6.91 5.95 -0.40
CA LEU A 17 8.03 5.62 0.47
C LEU A 17 9.27 6.42 0.04
N ALA A 18 9.90 7.13 0.98
CA ALA A 18 11.20 7.75 0.73
C ALA A 18 12.32 6.68 0.77
N VAL A 19 13.11 6.61 -0.30
CA VAL A 19 14.25 5.69 -0.47
C VAL A 19 15.45 6.51 -0.92
N GLY A 20 16.17 7.09 0.05
CA GLY A 20 17.21 8.08 -0.23
C GLY A 20 16.62 9.30 -0.96
N PRO A 21 17.18 9.72 -2.12
CA PRO A 21 16.62 10.82 -2.90
C PRO A 21 15.38 10.41 -3.73
N ALA A 22 15.12 9.12 -3.88
CA ALA A 22 14.01 8.60 -4.68
C ALA A 22 12.73 8.43 -3.85
N ARG A 23 11.58 8.42 -4.55
CA ARG A 23 10.27 8.10 -3.97
C ARG A 23 9.72 6.88 -4.65
N GLN A 24 9.54 5.80 -3.90
CA GLN A 24 8.93 4.56 -4.36
C GLN A 24 7.42 4.63 -4.13
N ALA A 25 6.62 4.31 -5.16
CA ALA A 25 5.19 4.17 -5.00
C ALA A 25 4.84 2.87 -4.26
N CYS A 26 3.89 2.95 -3.33
CA CYS A 26 3.36 1.84 -2.55
C CYS A 26 1.83 1.84 -2.59
N ARG A 27 1.23 0.67 -2.64
CA ARG A 27 -0.23 0.47 -2.63
C ARG A 27 -0.60 -0.38 -1.42
N LEU A 28 -1.42 0.16 -0.53
CA LEU A 28 -1.95 -0.51 0.66
C LEU A 28 -3.39 -0.92 0.43
N ARG A 29 -3.65 -2.23 0.40
CA ARG A 29 -5.00 -2.80 0.40
C ARG A 29 -5.49 -2.90 1.84
N THR A 30 -6.65 -2.33 2.12
CA THR A 30 -7.29 -2.39 3.44
C THR A 30 -8.65 -3.08 3.36
N THR A 31 -9.21 -3.46 4.50
CA THR A 31 -10.59 -3.93 4.63
C THR A 31 -11.57 -2.82 5.01
N PHE A 32 -11.09 -1.58 5.16
CA PHE A 32 -11.93 -0.45 5.54
C PHE A 32 -12.88 -0.06 4.42
N ARG A 33 -14.13 0.26 4.77
CA ARG A 33 -15.15 0.64 3.77
C ARG A 33 -14.94 2.04 3.19
N THR A 34 -14.29 2.95 3.94
CA THR A 34 -14.12 4.36 3.52
C THR A 34 -12.66 4.75 3.42
N GLN A 35 -12.36 5.64 2.47
CA GLN A 35 -11.00 6.08 2.19
C GLN A 35 -10.41 6.81 3.41
N ASN A 36 -11.22 7.58 4.13
CA ASN A 36 -10.80 8.25 5.36
C ASN A 36 -10.32 7.27 6.42
N GLN A 37 -11.02 6.15 6.62
CA GLN A 37 -10.57 5.13 7.58
C GLN A 37 -9.25 4.50 7.17
N ALA A 38 -9.09 4.17 5.88
CA ALA A 38 -7.83 3.64 5.34
C ALA A 38 -6.67 4.63 5.50
N LEU A 39 -6.90 5.91 5.20
CA LEU A 39 -5.90 6.97 5.37
C LEU A 39 -5.55 7.18 6.84
N SER A 40 -6.54 7.28 7.74
CA SER A 40 -6.30 7.41 9.18
C SER A 40 -5.51 6.22 9.74
N TYR A 41 -5.76 5.01 9.25
CA TYR A 41 -5.00 3.83 9.61
C TYR A 41 -3.56 3.89 9.08
N LEU A 42 -3.36 4.23 7.80
CA LEU A 42 -2.02 4.43 7.24
C LEU A 42 -1.23 5.49 8.02
N HIS A 43 -1.84 6.61 8.39
CA HIS A 43 -1.17 7.65 9.16
C HIS A 43 -0.72 7.16 10.54
N ARG A 44 -1.53 6.34 11.23
CA ARG A 44 -1.17 5.77 12.53
C ARG A 44 -0.07 4.72 12.45
N HIS A 45 -0.05 3.91 11.39
CA HIS A 45 0.87 2.78 11.20
C HIS A 45 1.95 3.07 10.15
N ARG A 46 2.20 4.35 9.83
CA ARG A 46 3.04 4.75 8.70
C ARG A 46 4.44 4.16 8.78
N THR A 47 5.07 4.25 9.95
CA THR A 47 6.43 3.74 10.18
C THR A 47 6.53 2.23 9.93
N GLU A 48 5.52 1.46 10.35
CA GLU A 48 5.47 0.00 10.15
C GLU A 48 5.33 -0.34 8.66
N PHE A 49 4.41 0.33 7.96
CA PHE A 49 4.24 0.14 6.52
C PHE A 49 5.47 0.57 5.73
N GLU A 50 6.14 1.66 6.11
CA GLU A 50 7.40 2.06 5.50
C GLU A 50 8.51 1.03 5.72
N HIS A 51 8.60 0.43 6.91
CA HIS A 51 9.55 -0.64 7.20
C HIS A 51 9.30 -1.88 6.34
N ILE A 52 8.06 -2.36 6.28
CA ILE A 52 7.67 -3.52 5.47
C ILE A 52 7.89 -3.22 3.98
N ALA A 53 7.51 -2.02 3.52
CA ALA A 53 7.69 -1.62 2.13
C ALA A 53 9.16 -1.59 1.73
N ARG A 54 10.04 -1.10 2.62
CA ARG A 54 11.48 -1.08 2.39
C ARG A 54 12.08 -2.48 2.35
N ALA A 55 11.60 -3.40 3.21
CA ALA A 55 11.98 -4.81 3.17
C ALA A 55 11.53 -5.50 1.87
N ARG A 56 10.28 -5.28 1.42
CA ARG A 56 9.78 -5.80 0.13
C ARG A 56 10.55 -5.25 -1.06
N LEU A 57 10.80 -3.95 -1.07
CA LEU A 57 11.59 -3.28 -2.10
C LEU A 57 13.01 -3.86 -2.19
N ALA A 58 13.68 -4.07 -1.05
CA ALA A 58 15.00 -4.68 -1.02
C ALA A 58 15.04 -6.12 -1.58
N ARG A 59 13.91 -6.83 -1.50
CA ARG A 59 13.73 -8.16 -2.10
C ARG A 59 13.28 -8.12 -3.58
N GLY A 60 13.01 -6.93 -4.13
CA GLY A 60 12.47 -6.77 -5.48
C GLY A 60 11.00 -7.17 -5.63
N GLU A 61 10.25 -7.26 -4.53
CA GLU A 61 8.83 -7.64 -4.54
C GLU A 61 7.95 -6.46 -4.96
N LEU A 62 7.93 -6.20 -6.26
CA LEU A 62 7.16 -5.13 -6.90
C LEU A 62 6.18 -5.71 -7.91
N GLU A 63 4.97 -5.17 -7.93
CA GLU A 63 3.95 -5.44 -8.94
C GLU A 63 3.76 -4.16 -9.75
N ASP A 64 4.02 -4.20 -11.06
CA ASP A 64 4.01 -3.03 -11.95
C ASP A 64 4.86 -1.86 -11.44
N GLY A 65 6.00 -2.18 -10.80
CA GLY A 65 6.89 -1.18 -10.22
C GLY A 65 6.37 -0.54 -8.92
N VAL A 66 5.29 -1.07 -8.33
CA VAL A 66 4.67 -0.59 -7.09
C VAL A 66 4.81 -1.64 -5.99
N VAL A 67 5.23 -1.21 -4.80
CA VAL A 67 5.25 -2.12 -3.63
C VAL A 67 3.83 -2.39 -3.19
N GLN A 68 3.43 -3.67 -3.18
CA GLN A 68 2.12 -4.09 -2.69
C GLN A 68 2.17 -4.40 -1.20
N LEU A 69 1.27 -3.79 -0.44
CA LEU A 69 1.07 -4.01 0.98
C LEU A 69 -0.38 -4.37 1.26
N VAL A 70 -0.58 -5.13 2.32
CA VAL A 70 -1.90 -5.41 2.89
C VAL A 70 -1.92 -4.87 4.30
N MET A 71 -3.10 -4.46 4.76
CA MET A 71 -3.35 -4.18 6.18
C MET A 71 -2.82 -5.33 7.04
N LEU A 72 -2.23 -4.97 8.20
CA LEU A 72 -1.70 -5.90 9.18
C LEU A 72 -2.82 -6.62 9.93
#